data_AF-A0A6J5EXB3-F1
#
_entry.id   AF-A0A6J5EXB3-F1
#
_cell.length_a   1.000
_cell.length_b   1.000
_cell.length_c   1.000
_cell.angle_alpha   90.00
_cell.angle_beta   90.00
_cell.angle_gamma   90.00
#
_symmetry.space_group_name_H-M   'P 1'
#
loop_
_entity.id
_entity.type
_entity.pdbx_description
1 polymer ?
#
loop_
_entity_poly.entity_id
_entity_poly.type
_entity_poly.pdbx_seq_one_letter_code
_entity_poly.pdbx_strand_id
1 'polypeptide(L)' 'MRCDTAPAVGRKIAPDAVATVLDALKKVAEENMFATRDMLAMKGRASFPGERSRGHIDPGAHSSQLMIAAVCAYFVRAA' A
#
# COMPACT_ATOMS: atom_id res chain seq x y z
N MET A 1 -16.33 3.52 -10.52
CA MET A 1 -14.86 3.39 -10.45
C MET A 1 -14.28 4.61 -11.13
N ARG A 2 -14.05 5.70 -10.38
CA ARG A 2 -13.50 6.94 -10.92
C ARG A 2 -11.98 6.85 -10.80
N CYS A 3 -11.31 6.75 -11.93
CA CYS A 3 -9.85 6.89 -12.04
C CYS A 3 -9.50 8.38 -12.11
N ASP A 4 -9.79 9.14 -11.05
CA ASP A 4 -9.55 10.58 -11.03
C ASP A 4 -8.38 10.92 -10.11
N THR A 5 -7.19 10.38 -10.39
CA THR A 5 -5.87 10.96 -10.02
C THR A 5 -4.75 10.09 -10.61
N ALA A 6 -4.45 10.23 -11.89
CA ALA A 6 -3.11 9.87 -12.38
C ALA A 6 -2.21 11.09 -12.16
N PRO A 7 -1.23 11.06 -11.25
CA PRO A 7 -0.31 12.18 -11.13
C PRO A 7 0.53 12.28 -12.40
N ALA A 8 0.72 13.50 -12.89
CA ALA A 8 1.56 13.81 -14.05
C ALA A 8 2.99 13.25 -13.82
N VAL A 9 3.30 12.14 -14.49
CA VAL A 9 4.65 11.57 -14.55
C VAL A 9 5.53 12.55 -15.32
N GLY A 10 6.44 13.25 -14.63
CA GLY A 10 7.40 14.17 -15.26
C GLY A 10 7.70 15.48 -14.52
N ARG A 11 7.07 15.77 -13.37
CA ARG A 11 7.39 16.96 -12.57
C ARG A 11 8.69 16.76 -11.77
N LYS A 12 9.62 17.73 -11.83
CA LYS A 12 10.73 17.83 -10.86
C LYS A 12 10.14 18.03 -9.46
N ILE A 13 10.36 17.07 -8.57
CA ILE A 13 9.90 17.14 -7.18
C ILE A 13 11.05 17.69 -6.34
N ALA A 14 10.75 18.69 -5.50
CA ALA A 14 11.73 19.21 -4.55
C ALA A 14 12.13 18.09 -3.55
N PRO A 15 13.39 18.01 -3.10
CA PRO A 15 13.86 16.94 -2.21
C PRO A 15 13.03 16.81 -0.92
N ASP A 16 12.61 17.93 -0.31
CA ASP A 16 11.73 17.90 0.88
C ASP A 16 10.34 17.32 0.59
N ALA A 17 9.85 17.52 -0.63
CA ALA A 17 8.60 16.93 -1.09
C ALA A 17 8.76 15.41 -1.32
N VAL A 18 9.94 14.93 -1.69
CA VAL A 18 10.21 13.48 -1.80
C VAL A 18 10.12 12.82 -0.43
N ALA A 19 10.78 13.37 0.59
CA ALA A 19 10.74 12.82 1.96
C ALA A 19 9.29 12.76 2.48
N THR A 20 8.51 13.82 2.28
CA THR A 20 7.09 13.87 2.66
C THR A 20 6.26 12.78 1.95
N VAL A 21 6.51 12.56 0.65
CA VAL A 21 5.82 11.52 -0.13
C VAL A 21 6.20 10.12 0.35
N LEU A 22 7.47 9.87 0.67
CA LEU A 22 7.92 8.56 1.17
C LEU A 22 7.28 8.21 2.52
N ASP A 23 7.16 9.19 3.43
CA ASP A 23 6.48 8.99 4.70
C ASP A 23 4.97 8.77 4.52
N ALA A 24 4.33 9.52 3.62
CA ALA A 24 2.92 9.31 3.29
C ALA A 24 2.67 7.94 2.68
N LEU A 25 3.54 7.48 1.76
CA LEU A 25 3.44 6.16 1.13
C LEU A 25 3.50 5.03 2.15
N LYS A 26 4.41 5.11 3.12
CA LYS A 26 4.51 4.11 4.21
C LYS A 26 3.21 4.01 5.01
N LYS A 27 2.65 5.16 5.41
CA LYS A 27 1.39 5.22 6.18
C LYS A 27 0.22 4.66 5.40
N VAL A 28 0.04 5.09 4.15
CA VAL A 28 -1.04 4.62 3.29
C VAL A 28 -0.92 3.10 3.04
N ALA A 29 0.29 2.58 2.83
CA ALA A 29 0.49 1.14 2.65
C ALA A 29 0.12 0.33 3.90
N GLU A 30 0.46 0.82 5.09
CA GLU A 30 0.09 0.22 6.38
C GLU A 30 -1.42 0.26 6.62
N GLU A 31 -2.05 1.41 6.42
CA GLU A 31 -3.49 1.58 6.57
C GLU A 31 -4.27 0.65 5.64
N ASN A 32 -3.87 0.54 4.37
CA ASN A 32 -4.54 -0.32 3.40
C ASN A 32 -4.31 -1.81 3.68
N MET A 33 -3.15 -2.19 4.22
CA MET A 33 -2.89 -3.54 4.70
C MET A 33 -3.87 -3.91 5.83
N PHE A 34 -4.04 -3.05 6.83
CA PHE A 34 -5.01 -3.28 7.91
C PHE A 34 -6.45 -3.25 7.43
N ALA A 35 -6.79 -2.40 6.46
CA ALA A 35 -8.13 -2.34 5.89
C ALA A 35 -8.57 -3.68 5.27
N THR A 36 -7.64 -4.52 4.81
CA THR A 36 -7.98 -5.85 4.27
C THR A 36 -8.63 -6.78 5.28
N ARG A 37 -8.41 -6.56 6.58
CA ARG A 37 -9.00 -7.36 7.66
C ARG A 37 -10.53 -7.40 7.57
N ASP A 38 -11.14 -6.27 7.23
CA ASP A 38 -12.60 -6.12 7.26
C ASP A 38 -13.22 -6.37 5.86
N MET A 39 -12.41 -6.78 4.87
CA MET A 39 -12.86 -7.07 3.50
C MET A 39 -13.29 -8.53 3.32
N LEU A 40 -14.27 -8.75 2.42
CA LEU A 40 -14.59 -10.09 1.93
C LEU A 40 -13.63 -10.46 0.80
N ALA A 41 -12.91 -11.57 0.94
CA ALA A 41 -12.00 -12.04 -0.10
C ALA A 41 -12.79 -12.58 -1.31
N MET A 42 -12.68 -11.89 -2.46
CA MET A 42 -13.36 -12.27 -3.71
C MET A 42 -12.46 -13.06 -4.68
N LYS A 43 -11.13 -13.06 -4.47
CA LYS A 43 -10.15 -13.66 -5.36
C LYS A 43 -9.11 -14.49 -4.60
N GLY A 44 -8.50 -15.45 -5.30
CA GLY A 44 -7.40 -16.28 -4.78
C GLY A 44 -7.84 -17.36 -3.79
N ARG A 45 -6.90 -17.96 -3.06
CA ARG A 45 -7.22 -19.02 -2.07
C ARG A 45 -8.02 -18.52 -0.87
N ALA A 46 -7.90 -17.23 -0.56
CA ALA A 46 -8.62 -16.59 0.55
C ALA A 46 -10.11 -16.47 0.29
N SER A 47 -10.61 -16.63 -0.95
CA SER A 47 -12.04 -16.59 -1.25
C SER A 47 -12.78 -17.90 -0.94
N PHE A 48 -12.07 -19.03 -0.81
CA PHE A 48 -12.69 -20.34 -0.56
C PHE A 48 -13.52 -20.42 0.73
N PRO A 49 -13.11 -19.79 1.85
CA PRO A 49 -13.88 -19.80 3.09
C PRO A 49 -15.13 -18.89 3.06
N GLY A 50 -15.32 -18.08 2.01
CA GLY A 50 -16.43 -17.13 1.88
C GLY A 50 -16.39 -16.06 2.98
N GLU A 51 -17.52 -15.88 3.67
CA GLU A 51 -17.67 -14.91 4.78
C GLU A 51 -16.65 -15.11 5.92
N ARG A 52 -16.09 -16.32 6.07
CA ARG A 52 -15.05 -16.62 7.07
C ARG A 52 -13.69 -15.99 6.77
N SER A 53 -13.51 -15.38 5.59
CA SER A 53 -12.30 -14.63 5.25
C SER A 53 -12.19 -13.30 5.99
N ARG A 54 -13.33 -12.71 6.39
CA ARG A 54 -13.35 -11.48 7.19
C ARG A 54 -12.68 -11.70 8.55
N GLY A 55 -12.08 -10.65 9.08
CA GLY A 55 -11.31 -10.67 10.33
C GLY A 55 -9.83 -11.04 10.14
N HIS A 56 -9.39 -11.37 8.93
CA HIS A 56 -8.00 -11.74 8.64
C HIS A 56 -7.35 -10.75 7.68
N ILE A 57 -6.14 -10.31 8.02
CA ILE A 57 -5.31 -9.50 7.11
C ILE A 57 -4.87 -10.39 5.95
N ASP A 58 -4.96 -9.87 4.73
CA ASP A 58 -4.46 -10.57 3.55
C ASP A 58 -2.91 -10.63 3.57
N PRO A 59 -2.29 -11.82 3.55
CA PRO A 59 -0.84 -11.94 3.49
C PRO A 59 -0.22 -11.31 2.23
N GLY A 60 -0.99 -11.21 1.12
CA GLY A 60 -0.56 -10.52 -0.09
C GLY A 60 -0.44 -9.01 0.10
N ALA A 61 -1.44 -8.39 0.73
CA ALA A 61 -1.42 -6.98 1.11
C ALA A 61 -0.30 -6.69 2.12
N HIS A 62 -0.07 -7.56 3.11
CA HIS A 62 1.04 -7.40 4.05
C HIS A 62 2.41 -7.46 3.36
N SER A 63 2.61 -8.41 2.44
CA SER A 63 3.86 -8.48 1.67
C SER A 63 4.09 -7.24 0.81
N SER A 64 3.03 -6.71 0.18
CA SER A 64 3.11 -5.48 -0.62
C SER A 64 3.47 -4.27 0.24
N GLN A 65 2.89 -4.16 1.44
CA GLN A 65 3.22 -3.12 2.40
C GLN A 65 4.70 -3.16 2.81
N LEU A 66 5.24 -4.35 3.08
CA LEU A 66 6.67 -4.52 3.39
C LEU A 66 7.56 -4.11 2.22
N MET A 67 7.20 -4.46 0.98
CA MET A 67 7.96 -4.05 -0.21
C MET A 67 7.99 -2.53 -0.36
N ILE A 68 6.84 -1.86 -0.19
CA ILE A 68 6.76 -0.39 -0.24
C ILE A 68 7.61 0.23 0.85
N ALA A 69 7.51 -0.27 2.09
CA ALA A 69 8.31 0.21 3.22
C ALA A 69 9.81 0.06 2.98
N ALA A 70 10.25 -1.07 2.41
CA ALA A 70 11.65 -1.32 2.07
C ALA A 70 12.16 -0.35 1.00
N VAL A 71 11.38 -0.13 -0.07
CA VAL A 71 11.72 0.84 -1.13
C VAL A 71 11.82 2.26 -0.55
N CYS A 72 10.87 2.67 0.30
CA CYS A 72 10.92 3.98 0.94
C CYS A 72 12.14 4.12 1.84
N ALA A 73 12.44 3.11 2.66
CA ALA A 73 13.62 3.10 3.52
C ALA A 73 14.94 3.16 2.73
N TYR A 74 15.00 2.50 1.57
CA TYR A 74 16.15 2.57 0.67
C TYR A 74 16.38 4.01 0.17
N PHE A 75 15.33 4.70 -0.29
CA PHE A 75 15.45 6.07 -0.80
C PHE A 75 15.74 7.10 0.29
N VAL A 76 15.25 6.91 1.53
CA VAL A 76 15.61 7.77 2.66
C VAL A 76 17.10 7.66 3.03
N ARG A 77 17.69 6.46 2.89
CA ARG A 77 19.13 6.26 3.16
C ARG A 77 20.05 6.77 2.04
N ALA A 78 19.52 6.91 0.84
CA ALA A 78 20.25 7.32 -0.35
C ALA A 78 20.16 8.85 -0.63
N ALA A 79 19.34 9.56 0.14
CA ALA A 79 19.20 11.02 0.12
C ALA A 79 20.13 11.67 1.15
#